data_AF-A0A8J4UMH8-F1
#
_entry.id   AF-A0A8J4UMH8-F1
#
_cell.length_a   1.000
_cell.length_b   1.000
_cell.length_c   1.000
_cell.angle_alpha   90.00
_cell.angle_beta   90.00
_cell.angle_gamma   90.00
#
_symmetry.space_group_name_H-M   'P 1'
#
loop_
_entity.id
_entity.type
_entity.pdbx_description
1 polymer ?
#
loop_
_entity_poly.entity_id
_entity_poly.type
_entity_poly.pdbx_seq_one_letter_code
_entity_poly.pdbx_strand_id
1 'polypeptide(L)'
;DQTILTPQFNMRLCGLLLALSLVLAEDDICSDQNKCTPERQTNDLVNHKNSNISINPFDIPCIIVHANVLSCSWSIDGVPDDVQYSASFRISEEHSLNCISEASKKLVECQSQLWGDDSEDTIVVKVNVSMDGYWCIICQNYDPVEIEKLDPPQNITTLIKSTNLEIQWVEPRSLNFDNPWCFEYELKINDELISLVDKLEYNITNFEPTTKYTIKMRVRQGSNCGGTDTSPWSDWSQPVEINPSNQPGSQEVNIGVIAAIAFVLPMVLLAILLICKFQRLFEKVFPSIPNPSKNVQMLLEKNDFNQ
;
A
#
# COMPACT_ATOMS: atom_id res chain seq x y z
N ASP A 1 -85.10 73.56 -13.97
CA ASP A 1 -84.88 73.58 -12.52
C ASP A 1 -83.49 73.08 -12.15
N GLN A 2 -82.78 73.97 -11.46
CA GLN A 2 -81.72 73.78 -10.46
C GLN A 2 -80.58 72.74 -10.70
N THR A 3 -79.44 73.28 -11.15
CA THR A 3 -78.13 73.32 -10.45
C THR A 3 -77.85 72.34 -9.29
N ILE A 4 -76.80 71.50 -9.41
CA ILE A 4 -75.50 71.51 -8.67
C ILE A 4 -75.42 70.26 -7.73
N LEU A 5 -74.39 69.39 -7.62
CA LEU A 5 -72.91 69.50 -7.56
C LEU A 5 -72.24 68.13 -7.91
N THR A 6 -71.03 68.19 -8.48
CA THR A 6 -70.08 67.15 -8.98
C THR A 6 -69.14 66.57 -7.88
N PRO A 7 -68.01 65.85 -8.17
CA PRO A 7 -67.80 64.52 -8.79
C PRO A 7 -66.73 63.64 -8.03
N GLN A 8 -66.36 62.50 -8.64
CA GLN A 8 -65.08 61.73 -8.58
C GLN A 8 -65.26 60.26 -8.19
N PHE A 9 -64.96 59.34 -9.11
CA PHE A 9 -63.70 58.58 -9.10
C PHE A 9 -63.51 57.82 -10.41
N ASN A 10 -62.30 57.95 -10.97
CA ASN A 10 -61.79 57.20 -12.12
C ASN A 10 -61.41 55.77 -11.74
N MET A 11 -61.40 54.90 -12.76
CA MET A 11 -60.48 53.78 -13.05
C MET A 11 -61.23 52.47 -13.30
N ARG A 12 -61.42 52.12 -14.58
CA ARG A 12 -60.50 51.32 -15.41
C ARG A 12 -60.53 49.82 -15.08
N LEU A 13 -61.36 49.12 -15.86
CA LEU A 13 -61.02 47.92 -16.64
C LEU A 13 -60.24 46.83 -15.89
N CYS A 14 -60.98 45.89 -15.30
CA CYS A 14 -60.48 44.57 -14.91
C CYS A 14 -59.92 43.82 -16.13
N GLY A 15 -58.59 43.82 -16.28
CA GLY A 15 -57.88 42.83 -17.08
C GLY A 15 -57.49 41.67 -16.18
N LEU A 16 -58.10 40.49 -16.42
CA LEU A 16 -57.68 39.21 -15.87
C LEU A 16 -56.25 38.90 -16.34
N LEU A 17 -55.29 38.89 -15.41
CA LEU A 17 -53.99 38.25 -15.58
C LEU A 17 -53.97 37.04 -14.65
N LEU A 18 -54.14 35.86 -15.22
CA LEU A 18 -53.82 34.58 -14.60
C LEU A 18 -52.31 34.50 -14.44
N ALA A 19 -51.81 34.84 -13.24
CA ALA A 19 -50.48 34.42 -12.83
C ALA A 19 -50.59 33.00 -12.26
N LEU A 20 -50.17 32.02 -13.07
CA LEU A 20 -49.85 30.67 -12.59
C LEU A 20 -48.59 30.81 -11.72
N SER A 21 -48.75 31.04 -10.41
CA SER A 21 -47.66 30.82 -9.46
C SER A 21 -47.56 29.32 -9.21
N LEU A 22 -46.64 28.66 -9.93
CA LEU A 22 -46.08 27.38 -9.47
C LEU A 22 -45.42 27.67 -8.11
N VAL A 23 -46.06 27.28 -7.03
CA VAL A 23 -45.41 27.12 -5.73
C VAL A 23 -44.66 25.81 -5.83
N LEU A 24 -43.35 25.90 -6.10
CA LEU A 24 -42.46 24.78 -5.79
C LEU A 24 -42.45 24.68 -4.26
N ALA A 25 -42.91 23.55 -3.73
CA ALA A 25 -42.63 23.16 -2.37
C ALA A 25 -41.12 22.90 -2.33
N GLU A 26 -40.38 23.75 -1.63
CA GLU A 26 -38.93 23.68 -1.47
C GLU A 26 -38.64 23.39 0.01
N ASP A 27 -37.88 22.32 0.23
CA ASP A 27 -37.66 21.68 1.53
C ASP A 27 -36.90 22.59 2.52
N ASP A 28 -37.38 22.60 3.78
CA ASP A 28 -36.81 23.35 4.91
C ASP A 28 -35.40 22.86 5.25
N ILE A 29 -34.47 23.81 5.39
CA ILE A 29 -33.03 23.56 5.50
C ILE A 29 -32.61 23.28 6.94
N CYS A 30 -33.46 23.39 7.99
CA CYS A 30 -32.93 23.54 9.36
C CYS A 30 -33.82 23.13 10.57
N SER A 31 -33.40 22.22 11.50
CA SER A 31 -34.14 21.93 12.76
C SER A 31 -33.30 21.66 14.04
N ASP A 32 -33.88 22.04 15.20
CA ASP A 32 -33.37 22.08 16.59
C ASP A 32 -32.78 20.76 17.16
N GLN A 33 -31.46 20.64 17.32
CA GLN A 33 -30.85 19.93 18.47
C GLN A 33 -29.35 20.24 18.68
N ASN A 34 -28.98 20.51 19.93
CA ASN A 34 -27.63 20.93 20.35
C ASN A 34 -26.64 19.77 20.62
N LYS A 35 -26.87 18.57 20.05
CA LYS A 35 -26.13 17.36 20.44
C LYS A 35 -25.76 16.46 19.26
N CYS A 36 -24.49 16.47 18.86
CA CYS A 36 -23.93 15.40 18.03
C CYS A 36 -23.89 14.11 18.89
N THR A 37 -24.77 13.16 18.62
CA THR A 37 -24.78 11.85 19.29
C THR A 37 -24.20 10.76 18.37
N PRO A 38 -23.46 9.76 18.91
CA PRO A 38 -22.85 8.70 18.09
C PRO A 38 -23.85 7.90 17.24
N GLU A 39 -25.11 7.83 17.67
CA GLU A 39 -26.16 6.99 17.06
C GLU A 39 -26.94 7.68 15.92
N ARG A 40 -26.59 8.92 15.53
CA ARG A 40 -27.33 9.68 14.53
C ARG A 40 -26.43 10.60 13.69
N GLN A 41 -26.37 10.34 12.38
CA GLN A 41 -26.04 11.39 11.41
C GLN A 41 -27.14 12.45 11.51
N THR A 42 -26.78 13.63 11.99
CA THR A 42 -27.72 14.71 12.26
C THR A 42 -27.16 15.98 11.63
N ASN A 43 -27.84 16.44 10.59
CA ASN A 43 -27.68 17.77 10.05
C ASN A 43 -28.71 18.62 10.81
N ASP A 44 -28.31 19.25 11.92
CA ASP A 44 -29.20 19.98 12.83
C ASP A 44 -28.91 21.48 12.82
N LEU A 45 -29.94 22.31 12.87
CA LEU A 45 -29.85 23.73 12.54
C LEU A 45 -30.80 24.61 13.37
N VAL A 46 -30.39 25.86 13.60
CA VAL A 46 -31.12 26.85 14.42
C VAL A 46 -31.25 28.15 13.64
N ASN A 47 -32.45 28.73 13.58
CA ASN A 47 -32.74 29.92 12.78
C ASN A 47 -33.21 31.11 13.64
N HIS A 48 -32.74 32.32 13.33
CA HIS A 48 -33.35 33.57 13.79
C HIS A 48 -33.46 34.61 12.65
N LYS A 49 -33.98 34.21 11.48
CA LYS A 49 -34.96 34.94 10.62
C LYS A 49 -34.94 34.41 9.19
N ASN A 50 -36.14 34.22 8.64
CA ASN A 50 -36.45 33.70 7.30
C ASN A 50 -35.66 34.37 6.16
N SER A 51 -34.68 33.64 5.61
CA SER A 51 -34.20 33.76 4.23
C SER A 51 -33.47 32.47 3.84
N ASN A 52 -33.85 31.91 2.69
CA ASN A 52 -33.45 30.56 2.26
C ASN A 52 -32.20 30.62 1.36
N ILE A 53 -31.12 29.96 1.79
CA ILE A 53 -29.91 29.71 0.99
C ILE A 53 -29.77 28.19 0.87
N SER A 54 -29.88 27.65 -0.34
CA SER A 54 -29.73 26.22 -0.62
C SER A 54 -28.25 25.84 -0.61
N ILE A 55 -27.86 24.97 0.32
CA ILE A 55 -26.56 24.31 0.30
C ILE A 55 -26.82 22.81 0.43
N ASN A 56 -26.32 22.01 -0.52
CA ASN A 56 -26.36 20.55 -0.42
C ASN A 56 -25.77 20.11 0.92
N PRO A 57 -26.25 19.00 1.52
CA PRO A 57 -25.63 18.47 2.74
C PRO A 57 -24.12 18.34 2.50
N PHE A 58 -23.33 19.10 3.26
CA PHE A 58 -21.88 19.06 3.15
C PHE A 58 -21.42 17.68 3.59
N ASP A 59 -20.96 16.88 2.64
CA ASP A 59 -20.10 15.75 2.94
C ASP A 59 -18.74 16.30 3.40
N ILE A 60 -18.21 15.77 4.50
CA ILE A 60 -17.01 16.27 5.16
C ILE A 60 -16.03 15.11 5.18
N PRO A 61 -15.52 14.64 4.03
CA PRO A 61 -14.71 13.44 3.99
C PRO A 61 -13.49 13.60 4.91
N CYS A 62 -13.35 12.64 5.80
CA CYS A 62 -12.26 12.54 6.76
C CYS A 62 -11.49 11.24 6.53
N ILE A 63 -10.18 11.29 6.75
CA ILE A 63 -9.27 10.16 6.59
C ILE A 63 -8.21 10.22 7.70
N ILE A 64 -7.87 9.06 8.26
CA ILE A 64 -6.76 8.93 9.21
C ILE A 64 -5.52 8.53 8.41
N VAL A 65 -4.44 9.30 8.56
CA VAL A 65 -3.16 9.04 7.90
C VAL A 65 -2.07 8.81 8.93
N HIS A 66 -1.06 8.01 8.57
CA HIS A 66 0.09 7.68 9.42
C HIS A 66 -0.28 7.10 10.80
N ALA A 67 -1.46 6.47 10.90
CA ALA A 67 -2.06 5.92 12.11
C ALA A 67 -2.25 6.92 13.27
N ASN A 68 -2.15 8.23 13.03
CA ASN A 68 -2.19 9.21 14.12
C ASN A 68 -2.58 10.65 13.72
N VAL A 69 -2.95 10.91 12.47
CA VAL A 69 -3.42 12.23 12.03
C VAL A 69 -4.79 12.08 11.40
N LEU A 70 -5.79 12.75 11.97
CA LEU A 70 -7.11 12.91 11.35
C LEU A 70 -7.06 14.12 10.41
N SER A 71 -7.39 13.89 9.14
CA SER A 71 -7.44 14.91 8.09
C SER A 71 -8.83 14.94 7.48
N CYS A 72 -9.49 16.09 7.53
CA CYS A 72 -10.81 16.30 6.93
C CYS A 72 -10.73 17.42 5.90
N SER A 73 -11.46 17.29 4.80
CA SER A 73 -11.48 18.34 3.77
C SER A 73 -12.83 18.45 3.10
N TRP A 74 -13.29 19.66 2.80
CA TRP A 74 -14.54 19.88 2.08
C TRP A 74 -14.48 21.07 1.14
N SER A 75 -15.25 20.97 0.05
CA SER A 75 -15.39 22.04 -0.92
C SER A 75 -16.24 23.17 -0.36
N ILE A 76 -15.85 24.40 -0.65
CA ILE A 76 -16.62 25.63 -0.37
C ILE A 76 -17.09 26.29 -1.66
N ASP A 77 -17.19 25.53 -2.76
CA ASP A 77 -17.70 26.05 -4.02
C ASP A 77 -19.20 26.41 -3.90
N GLY A 78 -19.56 27.60 -4.38
CA GLY A 78 -20.90 28.16 -4.25
C GLY A 78 -21.22 28.76 -2.87
N VAL A 79 -20.27 28.80 -1.95
CA VAL A 79 -20.44 29.39 -0.61
C VAL A 79 -19.93 30.85 -0.59
N PRO A 80 -20.62 31.78 0.11
CA PRO A 80 -20.16 33.16 0.26
C PRO A 80 -18.79 33.28 0.96
N ASP A 81 -18.02 34.31 0.60
CA ASP A 81 -16.66 34.54 1.12
C ASP A 81 -16.62 34.96 2.62
N ASP A 82 -17.75 35.40 3.18
CA ASP A 82 -17.89 35.84 4.57
C ASP A 82 -18.20 34.69 5.55
N VAL A 83 -18.28 33.46 5.05
CA VAL A 83 -18.50 32.26 5.86
C VAL A 83 -17.23 31.88 6.62
N GLN A 84 -17.37 31.70 7.93
CA GLN A 84 -16.34 31.24 8.84
C GLN A 84 -16.60 29.79 9.26
N TYR A 85 -15.53 29.01 9.30
CA TYR A 85 -15.56 27.61 9.69
C TYR A 85 -14.74 27.39 10.96
N SER A 86 -15.27 26.61 11.89
CA SER A 86 -14.49 26.05 13.00
C SER A 86 -14.88 24.59 13.17
N ALA A 87 -13.90 23.70 13.32
CA ALA A 87 -14.15 22.28 13.42
C ALA A 87 -13.53 21.66 14.68
N SER A 88 -14.21 20.65 15.21
CA SER A 88 -13.74 19.81 16.30
C SER A 88 -14.07 18.35 16.01
N PHE A 89 -13.42 17.43 16.70
CA PHE A 89 -13.78 16.03 16.69
C PHE A 89 -13.88 15.51 18.12
N ARG A 90 -14.69 14.47 18.32
CA ARG A 90 -14.86 13.82 19.62
C ARG A 90 -14.74 12.31 19.45
N ILE A 91 -13.89 11.71 20.29
CA ILE A 91 -13.83 10.27 20.51
C ILE A 91 -14.43 10.04 21.91
N SER A 92 -13.61 10.16 22.95
CA SER A 92 -14.05 10.33 24.34
C SER A 92 -14.23 11.81 24.70
N GLU A 93 -13.21 12.63 24.44
CA GLU A 93 -13.18 14.06 24.71
C GLU A 93 -13.21 14.89 23.41
N GLU A 94 -13.60 16.16 23.51
CA GLU A 94 -13.66 17.08 22.38
C GLU A 94 -12.29 17.73 22.12
N HIS A 95 -11.80 17.59 20.89
CA HIS A 95 -10.53 18.12 20.42
C HIS A 95 -10.74 19.06 19.23
N SER A 96 -9.96 20.14 19.16
CA SER A 96 -10.03 21.10 18.05
C SER A 96 -9.32 20.59 16.79
N LEU A 97 -9.92 20.81 15.62
CA LEU A 97 -9.25 20.65 14.33
C LEU A 97 -8.63 21.97 13.89
N ASN A 98 -7.40 21.93 13.41
CA ASN A 98 -6.73 23.11 12.84
C ASN A 98 -7.10 23.23 11.36
N CYS A 99 -7.94 24.20 11.04
CA CYS A 99 -8.48 24.41 9.70
C CYS A 99 -7.79 25.55 8.96
N ILE A 100 -7.51 25.33 7.67
CA ILE A 100 -6.96 26.30 6.74
C ILE A 100 -7.90 26.35 5.53
N SER A 101 -8.33 27.55 5.15
CA SER A 101 -9.11 27.77 3.94
C SER A 101 -8.23 28.25 2.79
N GLU A 102 -8.34 27.62 1.64
CA GLU A 102 -7.64 28.00 0.42
C GLU A 102 -8.64 28.53 -0.61
N ALA A 103 -8.81 29.86 -0.62
CA ALA A 103 -9.79 30.54 -1.48
C ALA A 103 -9.61 30.24 -2.97
N SER A 104 -8.37 30.06 -3.44
CA SER A 104 -8.08 29.74 -4.85
C SER A 104 -8.54 28.33 -5.25
N LYS A 105 -8.51 27.37 -4.32
CA LYS A 105 -8.96 26.00 -4.55
C LYS A 105 -10.41 25.77 -4.11
N LYS A 106 -11.03 26.76 -3.49
CA LYS A 106 -12.37 26.67 -2.88
C LYS A 106 -12.46 25.43 -1.99
N LEU A 107 -11.46 25.26 -1.13
CA LEU A 107 -11.31 24.08 -0.27
C LEU A 107 -10.99 24.53 1.16
N VAL A 108 -11.53 23.82 2.14
CA VAL A 108 -11.08 23.89 3.53
C VAL A 108 -10.43 22.56 3.89
N GLU A 109 -9.25 22.62 4.49
CA GLU A 109 -8.49 21.46 4.97
C GLU A 109 -8.28 21.61 6.47
N CYS A 110 -8.62 20.57 7.23
CA CYS A 110 -8.55 20.56 8.67
C CYS A 110 -7.77 19.34 9.15
N GLN A 111 -6.86 19.53 10.10
CA GLN A 111 -6.07 18.44 10.64
C GLN A 111 -5.91 18.52 12.16
N SER A 112 -5.86 17.36 12.81
CA SER A 112 -5.40 17.22 14.17
C SER A 112 -4.67 15.90 14.35
N GLN A 113 -3.73 15.89 15.27
CA GLN A 113 -3.14 14.67 15.79
C GLN A 113 -4.19 13.93 16.62
N LEU A 114 -4.18 12.61 16.52
CA LEU A 114 -4.91 11.68 17.37
C LEU A 114 -4.01 11.29 18.54
N TRP A 115 -4.53 11.41 19.75
CA TRP A 115 -3.86 11.05 20.99
C TRP A 115 -4.79 10.15 21.80
N GLY A 116 -4.42 8.89 21.99
CA GLY A 116 -5.14 8.02 22.93
C GLY A 116 -5.50 6.65 22.38
N ASP A 117 -5.67 5.75 23.34
CA ASP A 117 -5.90 4.30 23.29
C ASP A 117 -7.37 3.95 22.99
N ASP A 118 -8.17 4.94 22.56
CA ASP A 118 -9.63 4.81 22.31
C ASP A 118 -9.90 4.41 20.85
N SER A 119 -9.13 3.42 20.40
CA SER A 119 -8.93 3.09 19.00
C SER A 119 -10.22 2.54 18.34
N GLU A 120 -11.11 1.91 19.11
CA GLU A 120 -12.35 1.30 18.60
C GLU A 120 -13.59 2.23 18.58
N ASP A 121 -13.50 3.45 19.14
CA ASP A 121 -14.67 4.32 19.29
C ASP A 121 -14.97 5.14 18.03
N THR A 122 -16.25 5.36 17.74
CA THR A 122 -16.71 6.20 16.63
C THR A 122 -16.20 7.63 16.77
N ILE A 123 -15.53 8.14 15.74
CA ILE A 123 -15.08 9.54 15.67
C ILE A 123 -16.25 10.40 15.21
N VAL A 124 -16.64 11.36 16.04
CA VAL A 124 -17.69 12.35 15.72
C VAL A 124 -17.03 13.67 15.34
N VAL A 125 -17.05 14.03 14.07
CA VAL A 125 -16.56 15.31 13.56
C VAL A 125 -17.71 16.33 13.57
N LYS A 126 -17.41 17.52 14.07
CA LYS A 126 -18.33 18.63 14.22
C LYS A 126 -17.77 19.85 13.51
N VAL A 127 -18.50 20.40 12.55
CA VAL A 127 -18.14 21.64 11.87
C VAL A 127 -19.19 22.69 12.17
N ASN A 128 -18.78 23.79 12.77
CA ASN A 128 -19.59 24.98 12.96
C ASN A 128 -19.32 25.95 11.80
N VAL A 129 -20.38 26.31 11.11
CA VAL A 129 -20.39 27.24 9.99
C VAL A 129 -21.13 28.49 10.43
N SER A 130 -20.49 29.65 10.34
CA SER A 130 -21.08 30.91 10.77
C SER A 130 -20.91 31.99 9.71
N MET A 131 -21.95 32.80 9.52
CA MET A 131 -21.96 34.01 8.68
C MET A 131 -22.76 35.10 9.40
N ASP A 132 -22.79 36.31 8.85
CA ASP A 132 -23.49 37.43 9.50
C ASP A 132 -24.98 37.11 9.76
N GLY A 133 -25.34 36.93 11.03
CA GLY A 133 -26.70 36.61 11.46
C GLY A 133 -27.11 35.13 11.37
N TYR A 134 -26.27 34.23 10.88
CA TYR A 134 -26.60 32.80 10.73
C TYR A 134 -25.47 31.87 11.22
N TRP A 135 -25.83 30.72 11.78
CA TRP A 135 -24.88 29.66 12.08
C TRP A 135 -25.55 28.28 11.99
N CYS A 136 -24.77 27.25 11.68
CA CYS A 136 -25.21 25.86 11.71
C CYS A 136 -24.08 24.93 12.17
N ILE A 137 -24.46 23.74 12.65
CA ILE A 137 -23.52 22.70 13.06
C ILE A 137 -23.78 21.46 12.20
N ILE A 138 -22.72 20.95 11.60
CA ILE A 138 -22.74 19.70 10.84
C ILE A 138 -22.00 18.64 11.65
N CYS A 139 -22.64 17.50 11.88
CA CYS A 139 -22.04 16.37 12.59
C CYS A 139 -21.92 15.17 11.65
N GLN A 140 -20.74 14.56 11.56
CA GLN A 140 -20.52 13.29 10.86
C GLN A 140 -19.79 12.30 11.73
N ASN A 141 -20.20 11.04 11.63
CA ASN A 141 -19.69 9.94 12.43
C ASN A 141 -18.86 9.05 11.49
N TYR A 142 -17.68 8.66 11.95
CA TYR A 142 -16.79 7.76 11.22
C TYR A 142 -16.41 6.58 12.10
N ASP A 143 -16.44 5.40 11.49
CA ASP A 143 -15.71 4.26 12.01
C ASP A 143 -14.21 4.45 11.68
N PRO A 144 -13.31 4.50 12.69
CA PRO A 144 -11.87 4.64 12.45
C PRO A 144 -11.33 3.62 11.45
N VAL A 145 -11.86 2.39 11.46
CA VAL A 145 -11.45 1.28 10.60
C VAL A 145 -11.77 1.54 9.12
N GLU A 146 -12.87 2.25 8.84
CA GLU A 146 -13.30 2.54 7.48
C GLU A 146 -12.55 3.75 6.88
N ILE A 147 -12.10 4.67 7.73
CA ILE A 147 -11.41 5.90 7.29
C ILE A 147 -9.90 5.88 7.48
N GLU A 148 -9.32 4.81 8.02
CA GLU A 148 -7.87 4.67 8.15
C GLU A 148 -7.22 4.31 6.82
N LYS A 149 -6.38 5.23 6.31
CA LYS A 149 -5.46 4.97 5.20
C LYS A 149 -4.11 4.54 5.75
N LEU A 150 -3.85 3.24 5.63
CA LEU A 150 -2.58 2.62 6.01
C LEU A 150 -1.41 3.16 5.16
N ASP A 151 -0.22 3.16 5.75
CA ASP A 151 1.01 3.47 5.04
C ASP A 151 1.42 2.31 4.11
N PRO A 152 2.00 2.60 2.93
CA PRO A 152 2.52 1.55 2.06
C PRO A 152 3.60 0.73 2.76
N PRO A 153 3.67 -0.60 2.53
CA PRO A 153 4.73 -1.42 3.10
C PRO A 153 6.12 -0.96 2.62
N GLN A 154 7.00 -0.57 3.55
CA GLN A 154 8.32 -0.01 3.23
C GLN A 154 9.44 -1.06 3.20
N ASN A 155 9.38 -2.05 4.09
CA ASN A 155 10.46 -3.03 4.31
C ASN A 155 10.24 -4.31 3.47
N ILE A 156 10.08 -4.15 2.16
CA ILE A 156 9.92 -5.28 1.23
C ILE A 156 11.30 -5.92 0.99
N THR A 157 11.50 -7.10 1.55
CA THR A 157 12.74 -7.88 1.44
C THR A 157 12.56 -8.97 0.40
N THR A 158 13.56 -9.15 -0.46
CA THR A 158 13.52 -10.13 -1.54
C THR A 158 14.72 -11.06 -1.44
N LEU A 159 14.48 -12.36 -1.35
CA LEU A 159 15.51 -13.38 -1.21
C LEU A 159 15.39 -14.41 -2.34
N ILE A 160 16.46 -14.54 -3.13
CA ILE A 160 16.53 -15.54 -4.20
C ILE A 160 17.14 -16.83 -3.63
N LYS A 161 16.34 -17.90 -3.61
CA LYS A 161 16.74 -19.26 -3.20
C LYS A 161 16.71 -20.17 -4.42
N SER A 162 17.85 -20.30 -5.10
CA SER A 162 17.97 -21.09 -6.34
C SER A 162 17.01 -20.60 -7.43
N THR A 163 15.89 -21.28 -7.64
CA THR A 163 14.84 -20.95 -8.65
C THR A 163 13.59 -20.32 -8.03
N ASN A 164 13.63 -20.01 -6.73
CA ASN A 164 12.51 -19.40 -6.02
C ASN A 164 12.88 -17.98 -5.60
N LEU A 165 11.93 -17.07 -5.75
CA LEU A 165 12.03 -15.73 -5.20
C LEU A 165 11.02 -15.60 -4.05
N GLU A 166 11.55 -15.38 -2.86
CA GLU A 166 10.79 -15.13 -1.65
C GLU A 166 10.68 -13.62 -1.43
N ILE A 167 9.46 -13.13 -1.28
CA ILE A 167 9.12 -11.73 -1.02
C ILE A 167 8.55 -11.69 0.39
N GLN A 168 9.14 -10.89 1.26
CA GLN A 168 8.71 -10.72 2.65
C GLN A 168 8.50 -9.25 2.95
N TRP A 169 7.55 -8.94 3.82
CA TRP A 169 7.31 -7.58 4.27
C TRP A 169 6.94 -7.55 5.75
N VAL A 170 7.05 -6.36 6.31
CA VAL A 170 6.62 -6.08 7.68
C VAL A 170 5.19 -5.60 7.65
N GLU A 171 4.45 -6.00 8.68
CA GLU A 171 3.12 -5.52 8.97
C GLU A 171 3.05 -3.98 9.01
N PRO A 172 2.01 -3.36 8.40
CA PRO A 172 1.83 -1.92 8.47
C PRO A 172 1.46 -1.51 9.90
N ARG A 173 1.77 -0.25 10.22
CA ARG A 173 1.24 0.36 11.43
C ARG A 173 -0.23 0.74 11.18
N SER A 174 -1.12 0.28 12.04
CA SER A 174 -2.51 0.71 12.13
C SER A 174 -2.78 1.37 13.48
N LEU A 175 -3.85 2.14 13.57
CA LEU A 175 -4.36 2.75 14.78
C LEU A 175 -4.85 1.70 15.79
N ASN A 176 -5.52 0.65 15.30
CA ASN A 176 -6.29 -0.28 16.15
C ASN A 176 -5.76 -1.72 16.11
N PHE A 177 -4.96 -2.06 15.10
CA PHE A 177 -4.64 -3.46 14.80
C PHE A 177 -3.14 -3.70 14.63
N ASP A 178 -2.63 -4.66 15.39
CA ASP A 178 -1.26 -5.18 15.31
C ASP A 178 -1.29 -6.70 15.01
N ASN A 179 -2.17 -7.15 14.11
CA ASN A 179 -2.18 -8.54 13.65
C ASN A 179 -2.33 -8.67 12.11
N PRO A 180 -1.48 -9.49 11.44
CA PRO A 180 -1.47 -9.67 9.98
C PRO A 180 -2.81 -10.09 9.37
N TRP A 181 -3.66 -10.80 10.12
CA TRP A 181 -4.98 -11.26 9.66
C TRP A 181 -5.96 -10.11 9.34
N CYS A 182 -5.67 -8.89 9.81
CA CYS A 182 -6.47 -7.70 9.60
C CYS A 182 -6.15 -6.98 8.29
N PHE A 183 -5.16 -7.44 7.53
CA PHE A 183 -4.65 -6.71 6.38
C PHE A 183 -4.83 -7.50 5.08
N GLU A 184 -5.29 -6.78 4.07
CA GLU A 184 -5.37 -7.24 2.70
C GLU A 184 -4.30 -6.52 1.87
N TYR A 185 -3.47 -7.30 1.19
CA TYR A 185 -2.38 -6.81 0.37
C TYR A 185 -2.68 -7.04 -1.11
N GLU A 186 -2.22 -6.13 -1.94
CA GLU A 186 -2.17 -6.33 -3.39
C GLU A 186 -0.72 -6.18 -3.83
N LEU A 187 -0.16 -7.26 -4.37
CA LEU A 187 1.16 -7.28 -4.99
C LEU A 187 1.00 -7.06 -6.49
N LYS A 188 1.78 -6.14 -7.02
CA LYS A 188 1.99 -5.96 -8.45
C LYS A 188 3.38 -6.44 -8.82
N ILE A 189 3.45 -7.53 -9.57
CA ILE A 189 4.70 -8.12 -10.03
C ILE A 189 4.74 -7.96 -11.55
N ASN A 190 5.57 -7.03 -12.02
CA ASN A 190 5.52 -6.51 -13.38
C ASN A 190 4.11 -5.97 -13.70
N ASP A 191 3.29 -6.72 -14.44
CA ASP A 191 1.91 -6.36 -14.79
C ASP A 191 0.86 -7.31 -14.19
N GLU A 192 1.29 -8.33 -13.44
CA GLU A 192 0.39 -9.26 -12.76
C GLU A 192 0.02 -8.73 -11.38
N LEU A 193 -1.28 -8.80 -11.06
CA LEU A 193 -1.83 -8.42 -9.75
C LEU A 193 -2.20 -9.67 -8.96
N ILE A 194 -1.75 -9.73 -7.72
CA ILE A 194 -1.97 -10.84 -6.80
C ILE A 194 -2.53 -10.26 -5.51
N SER A 195 -3.75 -10.67 -5.16
CA SER A 195 -4.37 -10.32 -3.88
C SER A 195 -3.99 -11.35 -2.81
N LEU A 196 -3.54 -10.88 -1.66
CA LEU A 196 -3.14 -11.70 -0.52
C LEU A 196 -3.87 -11.22 0.73
N VAL A 197 -4.26 -12.15 1.59
CA VAL A 197 -4.90 -11.86 2.89
C VAL A 197 -4.18 -12.68 3.94
N ASP A 198 -3.90 -12.08 5.10
CA ASP A 198 -3.24 -12.79 6.21
C ASP A 198 -1.89 -13.42 5.79
N LYS A 199 -1.07 -12.60 5.11
CA LYS A 199 0.27 -12.99 4.64
C LYS A 199 1.27 -11.89 4.91
N LEU A 200 2.48 -12.29 5.28
CA LEU A 200 3.69 -11.46 5.33
C LEU A 200 4.78 -11.98 4.37
N GLU A 201 4.46 -13.04 3.62
CA GLU A 201 5.37 -13.64 2.65
C GLU A 201 4.63 -14.13 1.40
N TYR A 202 5.32 -14.07 0.26
CA TYR A 202 4.87 -14.61 -1.00
C TYR A 202 6.05 -15.21 -1.78
N ASN A 203 5.85 -16.41 -2.33
CA ASN A 203 6.89 -17.15 -3.04
C ASN A 203 6.54 -17.29 -4.52
N ILE A 204 7.43 -16.80 -5.39
CA ILE A 204 7.39 -17.07 -6.82
C ILE A 204 8.21 -18.34 -7.09
N THR A 205 7.58 -19.32 -7.72
CA THR A 205 8.24 -20.53 -8.22
C THR A 205 8.60 -20.37 -9.70
N ASN A 206 9.64 -21.05 -10.16
CA ASN A 206 10.15 -20.93 -11.54
C ASN A 206 10.60 -19.52 -11.91
N PHE A 207 11.30 -18.86 -10.98
CA PHE A 207 11.88 -17.55 -11.18
C PHE A 207 12.93 -17.57 -12.31
N GLU A 208 12.73 -16.74 -13.34
CA GLU A 208 13.60 -16.73 -14.52
C GLU A 208 14.78 -15.76 -14.32
N PRO A 209 16.03 -16.24 -14.30
CA PRO A 209 17.19 -15.42 -13.91
C PRO A 209 17.57 -14.33 -14.93
N THR A 210 17.03 -14.39 -16.14
CA THR A 210 17.27 -13.39 -17.20
C THR A 210 16.25 -12.27 -17.21
N THR A 211 15.15 -12.42 -16.48
CA THR A 211 14.03 -11.48 -16.50
C THR A 211 14.15 -10.48 -15.36
N LYS A 212 13.90 -9.20 -15.67
CA LYS A 212 13.81 -8.14 -14.65
C LYS A 212 12.42 -8.20 -14.00
N TYR A 213 12.39 -8.14 -12.68
CA TYR A 213 11.15 -8.11 -11.92
C TYR A 213 11.02 -6.77 -11.19
N THR A 214 9.85 -6.14 -11.32
CA THR A 214 9.47 -4.96 -10.55
C THR A 214 8.32 -5.32 -9.64
N ILE A 215 8.53 -5.22 -8.34
CA ILE A 215 7.54 -5.55 -7.32
C ILE A 215 7.07 -4.26 -6.66
N LYS A 216 5.76 -4.05 -6.63
CA LYS A 216 5.10 -3.01 -5.82
C LYS A 216 4.04 -3.67 -4.96
N MET A 217 3.72 -3.05 -3.84
CA MET A 217 2.70 -3.54 -2.94
C MET A 217 1.91 -2.39 -2.34
N ARG A 218 0.63 -2.62 -2.09
CA ARG A 218 -0.23 -1.75 -1.30
C ARG A 218 -1.05 -2.59 -0.33
N VAL A 219 -1.56 -1.95 0.70
CA VAL A 219 -2.32 -2.59 1.78
C VAL A 219 -3.59 -1.80 2.06
N ARG A 220 -4.63 -2.50 2.49
CA ARG A 220 -5.83 -1.91 3.08
C ARG A 220 -6.26 -2.71 4.31
N GLN A 221 -7.17 -2.13 5.06
CA GLN A 221 -7.87 -2.84 6.11
C GLN A 221 -8.72 -3.97 5.51
N GLY A 222 -8.56 -5.17 6.05
CA GLY A 222 -9.22 -6.38 5.61
C GLY A 222 -10.55 -6.63 6.31
N SER A 223 -11.41 -7.43 5.67
CA SER A 223 -12.76 -7.68 6.17
C SER A 223 -12.83 -8.37 7.54
N ASN A 224 -11.76 -9.07 7.93
CA ASN A 224 -11.69 -9.78 9.21
C ASN A 224 -11.74 -8.84 10.42
N CYS A 225 -11.32 -7.59 10.24
CA CYS A 225 -11.18 -6.60 11.31
C CYS A 225 -11.99 -5.34 11.00
N GLY A 226 -13.17 -5.51 10.40
CA GLY A 226 -14.12 -4.42 10.10
C GLY A 226 -13.84 -3.64 8.82
N GLY A 227 -12.78 -3.98 8.08
CA GLY A 227 -12.54 -3.39 6.76
C GLY A 227 -13.68 -3.70 5.79
N THR A 228 -13.97 -2.76 4.89
CA THR A 228 -15.00 -2.91 3.86
C THR A 228 -14.40 -2.69 2.48
N ASP A 229 -15.18 -2.96 1.42
CA ASP A 229 -14.72 -2.66 0.06
C ASP A 229 -14.48 -1.16 -0.18
N THR A 230 -15.02 -0.31 0.69
CA THR A 230 -14.82 1.15 0.68
C THR A 230 -13.61 1.61 1.50
N SER A 231 -12.99 0.74 2.31
CA SER A 231 -11.77 1.08 3.05
C SER A 231 -10.66 1.54 2.08
N PRO A 232 -9.94 2.63 2.39
CA PRO A 232 -8.97 3.21 1.48
C PRO A 232 -7.76 2.30 1.32
N TRP A 233 -7.30 2.15 0.08
CA TRP A 233 -6.00 1.55 -0.18
C TRP A 233 -4.88 2.51 0.18
N SER A 234 -3.78 1.96 0.71
CA SER A 234 -2.52 2.68 0.78
C SER A 234 -2.08 3.11 -0.63
N ASP A 235 -1.17 4.07 -0.68
CA ASP A 235 -0.43 4.30 -1.91
C ASP A 235 0.40 3.05 -2.26
N TRP A 236 0.87 2.97 -3.49
CA TRP A 236 1.80 1.91 -3.87
C TRP A 236 3.15 2.14 -3.18
N SER A 237 3.75 1.06 -2.69
CA SER A 237 5.12 1.09 -2.19
C SER A 237 6.11 1.49 -3.28
N GLN A 238 7.30 1.89 -2.85
CA GLN A 238 8.41 2.09 -3.77
C GLN A 238 8.72 0.78 -4.50
N PRO A 239 8.93 0.81 -5.83
CA PRO A 239 9.20 -0.40 -6.59
C PRO A 239 10.51 -1.03 -6.15
N VAL A 240 10.48 -2.33 -5.85
CA VAL A 240 11.67 -3.15 -5.67
C VAL A 240 12.01 -3.77 -7.02
N GLU A 241 13.16 -3.39 -7.57
CA GLU A 241 13.66 -3.94 -8.82
C GLU A 241 14.66 -5.06 -8.55
N ILE A 242 14.36 -6.26 -9.07
CA ILE A 242 15.25 -7.41 -8.98
C ILE A 242 15.83 -7.68 -10.37
N ASN A 243 17.15 -7.66 -10.43
CA ASN A 243 17.94 -8.01 -11.61
C ASN A 243 18.81 -9.24 -11.27
N PRO A 244 18.34 -10.46 -11.53
CA PRO A 244 19.03 -11.67 -11.08
C PRO A 244 20.39 -11.86 -11.76
N SER A 245 20.58 -11.29 -12.96
CA SER A 245 21.85 -11.26 -13.70
C SER A 245 22.96 -10.46 -13.02
N ASN A 246 22.61 -9.53 -12.12
CA ASN A 246 23.57 -8.65 -11.44
C ASN A 246 23.85 -9.08 -9.99
N GLN A 247 23.23 -10.15 -9.50
CA GLN A 247 23.50 -10.63 -8.14
C GLN A 247 24.79 -11.45 -8.07
N PRO A 248 25.70 -11.14 -7.14
CA PRO A 248 26.92 -11.92 -6.91
C PRO A 248 26.55 -13.28 -6.31
N GLY A 249 26.33 -14.28 -7.17
CA GLY A 249 25.93 -15.63 -6.75
C GLY A 249 25.05 -16.39 -7.74
N SER A 250 24.52 -15.74 -8.79
CA SER A 250 23.84 -16.45 -9.88
C SER A 250 24.86 -17.18 -10.74
N GLN A 251 25.22 -18.39 -10.30
CA GLN A 251 26.08 -19.32 -11.01
C GLN A 251 27.35 -18.66 -11.56
N GLU A 252 28.24 -18.19 -10.66
CA GLU A 252 29.65 -18.15 -11.01
C GLU A 252 30.11 -19.60 -11.18
N VAL A 253 29.86 -20.15 -12.37
CA VAL A 253 30.48 -21.38 -12.80
C VAL A 253 31.96 -21.06 -12.79
N ASN A 254 32.67 -21.51 -11.75
CA ASN A 254 34.05 -21.11 -11.54
C ASN A 254 34.87 -21.60 -12.74
N ILE A 255 35.14 -20.68 -13.68
CA ILE A 255 35.80 -20.96 -14.95
C ILE A 255 37.16 -21.60 -14.67
N GLY A 256 37.79 -21.25 -13.54
CA GLY A 256 39.01 -21.88 -13.05
C GLY A 256 38.83 -23.37 -12.73
N VAL A 257 37.71 -23.78 -12.14
CA VAL A 257 37.39 -25.20 -11.86
C VAL A 257 37.12 -25.97 -13.16
N ILE A 258 36.37 -25.40 -14.11
CA ILE A 258 36.14 -26.03 -15.41
C ILE A 258 37.45 -26.17 -16.19
N ALA A 259 38.27 -25.11 -16.23
CA ALA A 259 39.57 -25.14 -16.87
C ALA A 259 40.50 -26.16 -16.19
N ALA A 260 40.53 -26.21 -14.85
CA ALA A 260 41.31 -27.20 -14.12
C ALA A 260 40.88 -28.62 -14.48
N ILE A 261 39.58 -28.92 -14.52
CA ILE A 261 39.07 -30.24 -14.93
C ILE A 261 39.46 -30.54 -16.38
N ALA A 262 39.30 -29.57 -17.29
CA ALA A 262 39.58 -29.74 -18.72
C ALA A 262 41.08 -29.90 -19.04
N PHE A 263 41.98 -29.35 -18.23
CA PHE A 263 43.43 -29.47 -18.45
C PHE A 263 44.08 -30.56 -17.60
N VAL A 264 43.71 -30.68 -16.33
CA VAL A 264 44.36 -31.63 -15.39
C VAL A 264 43.98 -33.06 -15.73
N LEU A 265 42.71 -33.36 -16.01
CA LEU A 265 42.29 -34.73 -16.34
C LEU A 265 43.01 -35.31 -17.57
N PRO A 266 43.07 -34.63 -18.73
CA PRO A 266 43.80 -35.17 -19.88
C PRO A 266 45.31 -35.23 -19.65
N MET A 267 45.91 -34.29 -18.89
CA MET A 267 47.33 -34.34 -18.55
C MET A 267 47.67 -35.57 -17.68
N VAL A 268 46.82 -35.88 -16.69
CA VAL A 268 46.99 -37.07 -15.84
C VAL A 268 46.81 -38.36 -16.66
N LEU A 269 45.78 -38.43 -17.50
CA LEU A 269 45.58 -39.56 -18.42
C LEU A 269 46.79 -39.77 -19.35
N LEU A 270 47.34 -38.69 -19.90
CA LEU A 270 48.49 -38.75 -20.79
C LEU A 270 49.76 -39.21 -20.07
N ALA A 271 49.98 -38.74 -18.84
CA ALA A 271 51.08 -39.20 -17.99
C ALA A 271 50.99 -40.71 -17.70
N ILE A 272 49.80 -41.22 -17.37
CA ILE A 272 49.58 -42.66 -17.13
C ILE A 272 49.90 -43.46 -18.41
N LEU A 273 49.41 -43.02 -19.57
CA LEU A 273 49.70 -43.68 -20.85
C LEU A 273 51.20 -43.74 -21.17
N LEU A 274 51.92 -42.64 -20.90
CA LEU A 274 53.38 -42.58 -21.10
C LEU A 274 54.12 -43.52 -20.14
N ILE A 275 53.73 -43.58 -18.86
CA ILE A 275 54.32 -44.49 -17.88
C ILE A 275 54.08 -45.94 -18.28
N CYS A 276 52.85 -46.31 -18.65
CA CYS A 276 52.52 -47.66 -19.12
C CYS A 276 53.31 -48.04 -20.39
N LYS A 277 53.48 -47.09 -21.32
CA LYS A 277 54.29 -47.31 -22.52
C LYS A 277 55.77 -47.48 -22.16
N PHE A 278 56.29 -46.67 -21.24
CA PHE A 278 57.68 -46.76 -20.79
C PHE A 278 57.96 -48.08 -20.06
N GLN A 279 57.05 -48.54 -19.19
CA GLN A 279 57.14 -49.85 -18.55
C GLN A 279 57.20 -50.99 -19.57
N ARG A 280 56.32 -50.98 -20.58
CA ARG A 280 56.32 -51.98 -21.67
C ARG A 280 57.60 -51.93 -22.52
N LEU A 281 58.15 -50.74 -22.75
CA LEU A 281 59.42 -50.59 -23.46
C LEU A 281 60.60 -51.10 -22.62
N PHE A 282 60.57 -50.84 -21.31
CA PHE A 282 61.61 -51.30 -20.39
C PHE A 282 61.64 -52.82 -20.28
N GLU A 283 60.47 -53.49 -20.18
CA GLU A 283 60.38 -54.95 -20.23
C GLU A 283 60.91 -55.54 -21.55
N LYS A 284 60.78 -54.80 -22.66
CA LYS A 284 61.24 -55.26 -23.99
C LYS A 284 62.73 -55.04 -24.22
N VAL A 285 63.31 -53.97 -23.66
CA VAL A 285 64.74 -53.63 -23.81
C VAL A 285 65.59 -54.34 -22.74
N PHE A 286 65.02 -54.55 -21.55
CA PHE A 286 65.63 -55.29 -20.44
C PHE A 286 64.74 -56.47 -20.06
N PRO A 287 64.68 -57.53 -20.89
CA PRO A 287 63.98 -58.74 -20.49
C PRO A 287 64.58 -59.28 -19.19
N SER A 288 63.74 -59.75 -18.27
CA SER A 288 64.18 -60.38 -17.03
C SER A 288 65.26 -61.41 -17.34
N ILE A 289 66.43 -61.23 -16.73
CA ILE A 289 67.59 -62.11 -16.93
C ILE A 289 67.12 -63.55 -16.66
N PRO A 290 67.19 -64.47 -17.66
CA PRO A 290 66.74 -65.83 -17.47
C PRO A 290 67.54 -66.46 -16.32
N ASN A 291 66.82 -67.07 -15.38
CA ASN A 291 67.40 -67.70 -14.21
C ASN A 291 68.49 -68.69 -14.67
N PRO A 292 69.76 -68.57 -14.20
CA PRO A 292 70.83 -69.43 -14.67
C PRO A 292 70.49 -70.91 -14.46
N SER A 293 70.86 -71.74 -15.43
CA SER A 293 70.59 -73.18 -15.35
C SER A 293 71.26 -73.79 -14.11
N LYS A 294 70.67 -74.85 -13.55
CA LYS A 294 71.14 -75.50 -12.31
C LYS A 294 72.64 -75.88 -12.34
N ASN A 295 73.18 -76.12 -13.53
CA ASN A 295 74.59 -76.48 -13.71
C ASN A 295 75.54 -75.31 -13.43
N VAL A 296 75.13 -74.07 -13.74
CA VAL A 296 75.93 -72.86 -13.48
C VAL A 296 75.88 -72.48 -12.00
N GLN A 297 74.72 -72.67 -11.35
CA GLN A 297 74.59 -72.48 -9.90
C GLN A 297 75.50 -73.44 -9.13
N MET A 298 75.57 -74.70 -9.56
CA MET A 298 76.42 -75.72 -8.95
C MET A 298 77.92 -75.45 -9.12
N LEU A 299 78.33 -74.79 -10.22
CA LEU A 299 79.73 -74.38 -10.43
C LEU A 299 80.14 -73.19 -9.57
N LEU A 300 79.23 -72.25 -9.31
CA LEU A 300 79.48 -71.09 -8.47
C LEU A 300 79.56 -71.49 -6.99
N GLU A 301 78.65 -72.33 -6.50
CA GLU A 301 78.73 -72.87 -5.13
C GLU A 301 79.99 -73.72 -4.90
N LYS A 302 80.49 -74.43 -5.92
CA LYS A 302 81.69 -75.28 -5.79
C LYS A 302 82.99 -74.48 -5.62
N ASN A 303 83.01 -73.22 -6.04
CA ASN A 303 84.19 -72.34 -5.90
C ASN A 303 84.26 -71.69 -4.51
N ASP A 304 83.16 -71.62 -3.76
CA ASP A 304 83.13 -71.02 -2.42
C ASP A 304 83.68 -71.95 -1.32
N PHE A 305 83.91 -73.24 -1.61
CA PHE A 305 84.42 -74.22 -0.63
C PHE A 305 85.94 -74.49 -0.72
N ASN A 306 86.68 -73.78 -1.58
CA ASN A 306 88.13 -73.95 -1.74
C ASN A 306 88.94 -72.73 -1.24
N GLN A 307 88.58 -72.18 -0.08
CA GLN A 307 89.45 -71.24 0.66
C GLN A 307 89.51 -71.57 2.14
#